data_AF-A0A438DL91-F1
#
_entry.id   AF-A0A438DL91-F1
#
_cell.length_a   1.000
_cell.length_b   1.000
_cell.length_c   1.000
_cell.angle_alpha   90.00
_cell.angle_beta   90.00
_cell.angle_gamma   90.00
#
_symmetry.space_group_name_H-M   'P 1'
#
loop_
_entity.id
_entity.type
_entity.pdbx_description
1 polymer ?
#
loop_
_entity_poly.entity_id
_entity_poly.type
_entity_poly.pdbx_seq_one_letter_code
_entity_poly.pdbx_strand_id
1 'polypeptide(L)'
;MKKWANKKQCHTEYKVGDMVLVKLLPQQFKSLRSVHKGLVRRYEGFFPILGKLTRLSHQRQGMPPTTEYLAKWKGLPKNEASWEPVDALWQFQ
;
A
#
# COMPACT_ATOMS: atom_id res chain seq x y z
N MET A 1 13.71 -24.04 -3.74
CA MET A 1 12.87 -23.49 -4.84
C MET A 1 12.49 -22.00 -4.70
N LYS A 2 12.65 -21.32 -3.54
CA LYS A 2 12.33 -19.88 -3.38
C LYS A 2 13.28 -18.87 -4.07
N LYS A 3 14.48 -19.29 -4.51
CA LYS A 3 15.54 -18.39 -5.01
C LYS A 3 15.25 -17.74 -6.37
N TRP A 4 14.32 -18.31 -7.15
CA TRP A 4 13.98 -17.83 -8.49
C TRP A 4 12.66 -17.03 -8.53
N ALA A 5 11.73 -17.30 -7.63
CA ALA A 5 10.42 -16.64 -7.60
C ALA A 5 10.50 -15.18 -7.15
N ASN A 6 11.40 -14.86 -6.22
CA ASN A 6 11.53 -13.51 -5.66
C ASN A 6 12.43 -12.56 -6.47
N LYS A 7 12.95 -12.99 -7.62
CA LYS A 7 13.88 -12.18 -8.43
C LYS A 7 13.21 -10.97 -9.09
N LYS A 8 11.87 -10.96 -9.16
CA LYS A 8 11.05 -9.85 -9.66
C LYS A 8 10.40 -9.02 -8.54
N GLN A 9 10.64 -9.34 -7.26
CA GLN A 9 10.36 -8.41 -6.16
C GLN A 9 11.44 -7.33 -6.17
N CYS A 10 11.38 -6.44 -7.15
CA CYS A 10 12.06 -5.16 -7.03
C CYS A 10 11.18 -4.30 -6.11
N HIS A 11 11.79 -3.69 -5.10
CA HIS A 11 11.20 -2.52 -4.45
C HIS A 11 11.15 -1.40 -5.50
N THR A 12 10.14 -1.44 -6.37
CA THR A 12 9.89 -0.37 -7.32
C THR A 12 9.42 0.82 -6.52
N GLU A 13 10.24 1.86 -6.49
CA GLU A 13 9.81 3.11 -5.88
C GLU A 13 8.70 3.69 -6.74
N TYR A 14 7.50 3.81 -6.17
CA TYR A 14 6.41 4.47 -6.88
C TYR A 14 6.68 5.96 -7.03
N LYS A 15 6.29 6.52 -8.17
CA LYS A 15 6.36 7.95 -8.47
C LYS A 15 5.03 8.63 -8.11
N VAL A 16 5.12 9.92 -7.81
CA VAL A 16 3.92 10.75 -7.64
C VAL A 16 3.17 10.78 -8.97
N GLY A 17 1.88 10.43 -8.94
CA GLY A 17 1.04 10.26 -10.13
C GLY A 17 0.84 8.83 -10.58
N ASP A 18 1.62 7.85 -10.08
CA ASP A 18 1.40 6.45 -10.39
C ASP A 18 0.05 5.96 -9.82
N MET A 19 -0.65 5.15 -10.62
CA MET A 19 -1.90 4.51 -10.23
C MET A 19 -1.61 3.17 -9.57
N VAL A 20 -1.89 3.07 -8.27
CA VAL A 20 -1.66 1.87 -7.47
C VAL A 20 -2.96 1.32 -6.88
N LEU A 21 -2.99 0.01 -6.70
CA LEU A 21 -4.05 -0.69 -6.00
C LEU A 21 -3.69 -0.79 -4.52
N VAL A 22 -4.58 -0.32 -3.65
CA VAL A 22 -4.39 -0.39 -2.21
C VAL A 22 -5.03 -1.67 -1.69
N LYS A 23 -4.27 -2.47 -0.94
CA LYS A 23 -4.78 -3.69 -0.34
C LYS A 23 -5.83 -3.36 0.72
N LEU A 24 -7.01 -3.96 0.61
CA LEU A 24 -8.07 -3.81 1.60
C LEU A 24 -7.74 -4.63 2.85
N LEU A 25 -7.17 -3.97 3.86
CA LEU A 25 -6.93 -4.60 5.15
C LEU A 25 -8.21 -4.56 5.99
N PRO A 26 -8.78 -5.71 6.42
CA PRO A 26 -9.99 -5.74 7.24
C PRO A 26 -9.81 -5.06 8.62
N GLN A 27 -8.56 -4.80 9.01
CA GLN A 27 -8.22 -3.98 10.19
C GLN A 27 -8.58 -2.50 9.98
N GLN A 28 -8.31 -1.95 8.79
CA GLN A 28 -8.61 -0.57 8.42
C GLN A 28 -10.09 -0.39 8.05
N PHE A 29 -10.67 -1.34 7.30
CA PHE A 29 -12.04 -1.25 6.80
C PHE A 29 -13.04 -1.98 7.70
N LYS A 30 -13.51 -1.28 8.75
CA LYS A 30 -14.47 -1.83 9.72
C LYS A 30 -15.79 -2.29 9.06
N SER A 31 -16.21 -1.63 7.98
CA SER A 31 -17.41 -1.99 7.20
C SER A 31 -17.30 -3.37 6.54
N LEU A 32 -16.09 -3.75 6.10
CA LEU A 32 -15.84 -5.02 5.43
C LEU A 32 -15.73 -6.20 6.40
N ARG A 33 -15.70 -5.97 7.72
CA ARG A 33 -15.63 -7.05 8.72
C ARG A 33 -16.89 -7.91 8.80
N SER A 34 -18.03 -7.35 8.43
CA SER A 34 -19.30 -8.08 8.41
C SER A 34 -19.41 -9.03 7.20
N VAL A 35 -18.61 -8.79 6.16
CA VAL A 35 -18.65 -9.55 4.90
C VAL A 35 -17.67 -10.73 4.96
N HIS A 36 -18.08 -11.88 4.41
CA HIS A 36 -17.21 -13.05 4.32
C HIS A 36 -15.97 -12.75 3.46
N LYS A 37 -14.78 -13.14 3.95
CA LYS A 37 -13.46 -12.81 3.35
C LYS A 37 -13.32 -13.19 1.87
N GLY A 38 -14.02 -14.22 1.41
CA GLY A 38 -14.01 -14.64 0.00
C GLY A 38 -14.76 -13.71 -0.95
N LEU A 39 -15.69 -12.90 -0.44
CA LEU A 39 -16.49 -11.93 -1.21
C LEU A 39 -15.90 -10.52 -1.16
N VAL A 40 -15.02 -10.27 -0.19
CA VAL A 40 -14.33 -9.00 -0.06
C VAL A 40 -13.24 -8.91 -1.13
N ARG A 41 -13.26 -7.82 -1.90
CA ARG A 41 -12.19 -7.50 -2.84
C ARG A 41 -10.86 -7.45 -2.10
N ARG A 42 -9.80 -8.02 -2.68
CA ARG A 42 -8.46 -8.01 -2.05
C ARG A 42 -7.77 -6.65 -2.18
N TYR A 43 -8.09 -5.92 -3.23
CA TYR A 43 -7.56 -4.61 -3.54
C TYR A 43 -8.70 -3.66 -3.85
N GLU A 44 -8.60 -2.43 -3.36
CA GLU A 44 -9.45 -1.33 -3.76
C GLU A 44 -8.82 -0.62 -4.97
N GLY A 45 -9.65 0.01 -5.80
CA GLY A 45 -9.34 0.45 -7.16
C GLY A 45 -8.09 1.35 -7.32
N PHE A 46 -7.82 1.77 -8.55
CA PHE A 46 -6.63 2.55 -8.87
C PHE A 46 -6.64 3.92 -8.19
N PHE A 47 -5.69 4.14 -7.28
CA PHE A 47 -5.49 5.40 -6.57
C PHE A 47 -4.18 6.07 -6.99
N PRO A 48 -4.19 7.39 -7.22
CA PRO A 48 -2.96 8.11 -7.51
C PRO A 48 -2.15 8.32 -6.24
N ILE A 49 -0.84 8.11 -6.34
CA ILE A 49 0.10 8.46 -5.28
C ILE A 49 0.33 9.97 -5.28
N LEU A 50 0.16 10.59 -4.12
CA LEU A 50 0.33 12.03 -3.92
C LEU A 50 1.71 12.38 -3.36
N GLY A 51 2.36 11.45 -2.68
CA GLY A 51 3.63 11.70 -2.01
C GLY A 51 4.27 10.42 -1.48
N LYS A 52 5.58 10.50 -1.23
CA LYS A 52 6.40 9.45 -0.64
C LYS A 52 6.96 9.98 0.67
N LEU A 53 6.87 9.17 1.72
CA LEU A 53 7.49 9.44 3.01
C LEU A 53 8.29 8.21 3.43
N THR A 54 9.61 8.36 3.48
CA THR A 54 10.49 7.37 4.11
C THR A 54 10.51 7.60 5.60
N ARG A 55 9.92 6.69 6.38
CA ARG A 55 10.03 6.72 7.84
C ARG A 55 11.36 6.08 8.22
N LEU A 56 12.33 6.94 8.54
CA LEU A 56 13.53 6.54 9.23
C LEU A 56 13.11 6.19 10.66
N SER A 57 13.00 4.89 10.97
CA SER A 57 12.71 4.45 12.34
C SER A 57 13.90 4.80 13.23
N HIS A 58 13.87 5.99 13.82
CA HIS A 58 14.82 6.38 14.85
C HIS A 58 14.71 5.36 15.99
N GLN A 59 15.82 4.71 16.33
CA GLN A 59 16.04 3.90 17.54
C GLN A 59 15.65 2.40 17.55
N ARG A 60 15.29 1.75 16.44
CA ARG A 60 15.30 0.27 16.40
C ARG A 60 16.41 -0.24 15.50
N GLN A 61 17.58 -0.43 16.11
CA GLN A 61 18.75 -1.05 15.50
C GLN A 61 18.33 -2.44 14.98
N GLY A 62 18.13 -2.58 13.67
CA GLY A 62 17.76 -3.85 13.02
C GLY A 62 16.44 -3.89 12.23
N MET A 63 15.64 -2.81 12.19
CA MET A 63 14.44 -2.76 11.33
C MET A 63 14.76 -2.01 10.02
N PRO A 64 14.41 -2.55 8.84
CA PRO A 64 14.63 -1.86 7.58
C PRO A 64 13.77 -0.58 7.51
N PRO A 65 14.28 0.50 6.88
CA PRO A 65 13.50 1.72 6.68
C PRO A 65 12.22 1.38 5.92
N THR A 66 11.08 1.74 6.48
CA THR A 66 9.78 1.49 5.84
C THR A 66 9.42 2.69 4.99
N THR A 67 9.18 2.45 3.70
CA THR A 67 8.69 3.48 2.79
C THR A 67 7.18 3.46 2.81
N GLU A 68 6.58 4.59 3.18
CA GLU A 68 5.13 4.81 3.15
C GLU A 68 4.80 5.78 2.01
N TYR A 69 3.65 5.57 1.39
CA TYR A 69 3.15 6.35 0.27
C TYR A 69 1.77 6.89 0.60
N LEU A 70 1.52 8.14 0.24
CA LEU A 70 0.23 8.79 0.44
C LEU A 70 -0.68 8.47 -0.75
N ALA A 71 -1.68 7.62 -0.53
CA ALA A 71 -2.67 7.26 -1.55
C ALA A 71 -3.93 8.12 -1.40
N LYS A 72 -4.38 8.74 -2.50
CA LYS A 72 -5.66 9.49 -2.52
C LYS A 72 -6.82 8.58 -2.86
N TRP A 73 -7.77 8.45 -1.95
CA TRP A 73 -9.01 7.73 -2.19
C TRP A 73 -9.92 8.47 -3.19
N LYS A 74 -10.60 7.71 -4.05
CA LYS A 74 -11.51 8.23 -5.08
C LYS A 74 -12.77 8.77 -4.40
N GLY A 75 -13.15 10.01 -4.73
CA GLY A 75 -14.35 10.66 -4.18
C GLY A 75 -14.17 11.28 -2.80
N LEU A 76 -12.98 11.16 -2.19
CA LEU A 76 -12.66 11.78 -0.90
C LEU A 76 -11.70 12.97 -1.08
N PRO A 77 -11.80 14.02 -0.24
CA PRO A 77 -10.89 15.15 -0.27
C PRO A 77 -9.47 14.71 0.06
N LYS A 78 -8.47 15.52 -0.34
CA LYS A 78 -7.04 15.22 -0.14
C LYS A 78 -6.70 14.97 1.34
N ASN A 79 -7.48 15.51 2.26
CA ASN A 79 -7.31 15.40 3.72
C ASN A 79 -7.65 14.00 4.25
N GLU A 80 -8.38 13.18 3.50
CA GLU A 80 -8.70 11.79 3.84
C GLU A 80 -7.72 10.78 3.20
N ALA A 81 -6.65 11.26 2.54
CA ALA A 81 -5.61 10.40 2.03
C ALA A 81 -4.93 9.61 3.16
N SER A 82 -4.68 8.33 2.92
CA SER A 82 -4.07 7.42 3.90
C SER A 82 -2.61 7.16 3.56
N TRP A 83 -1.78 7.04 4.59
CA TRP A 83 -0.39 6.60 4.47
C TRP A 83 -0.35 5.08 4.45
N GLU A 84 -0.03 4.50 3.30
CA GLU A 84 0.04 3.05 3.12
C GLU A 84 1.50 2.62 2.95
N PRO A 85 1.95 1.56 3.64
CA PRO A 85 3.29 1.02 3.43
C PRO A 85 3.42 0.42 2.03
N VAL A 86 4.65 0.38 1.49
CA VAL A 86 4.94 -0.20 0.17
C VAL A 86 4.37 -1.63 0.01
N ASP A 87 4.36 -2.43 1.07
CA ASP A 87 3.85 -3.81 1.08
C ASP A 87 2.32 -3.91 0.95
N ALA A 88 1.60 -2.82 1.23
CA ALA A 88 0.15 -2.71 1.06
C ALA A 88 -0.25 -2.17 -0.33
N LEU A 89 0.73 -1.71 -1.12
CA LEU A 89 0.51 -1.20 -2.48
C LEU A 89 0.88 -2.25 -3.52
N TRP A 90 0.09 -2.31 -4.59
CA TRP A 90 0.34 -3.17 -5.73
C TRP A 90 0.18 -2.40 -7.04
N GLN A 91 1.11 -2.60 -7.98
CA GLN A 91 1.01 -2.08 -9.34
C GLN A 91 1.10 -3.25 -10.33
N PHE A 92 0.26 -3.22 -11.37
CA PHE A 92 0.43 -4.12 -12.51
C PHE A 92 1.64 -3.62 -13.32
N GLN A 93 2.66 -4.48 -13.45
CA GLN A 93 3.86 -4.22 -14.25
C GLN A 93 3.74 -4.90 -15.61
#